data_AF-A0A955BWF3-F1
#
_entry.id   AF-A0A955BWF3-F1
#
_cell.length_a   1.000
_cell.length_b   1.000
_cell.length_c   1.000
_cell.angle_alpha   90.00
_cell.angle_beta   90.00
_cell.angle_gamma   90.00
#
_symmetry.space_group_name_H-M   'P 1'
#
loop_
_entity.id
_entity.type
_entity.pdbx_description
1 polymer ?
#
loop_
_entity_poly.entity_id
_entity_poly.type
_entity_poly.pdbx_seq_one_letter_code
_entity_poly.pdbx_strand_id
1 'polypeptide(L)'
;MPAPDTTIRDAIAQIESTLRLAASEAATSLPMTRVLNEWEVVFLLGALLRGSSVRLYEGSDIFPDAILEVVGPSSTILVRTELEYRASRFNHDIAGCDLVICWRDDIGRLGHLPIIALYDLLPELDGESDALQIVHEEMDPVLRSIFMTIQEWLHARKFVPKGTGSTTTTSTVTFNAHISGKAQSLCSLQYYNHNGYLQFKWYKAALRLLGCEQEFQHIHGGFQSRLLQSNANAETQDEYRFNLQPADAIHLHELLNSLSRLQLTVDPN
;
A
#
# COMPACT_ATOMS: atom_id res chain seq x y z
N MET A 1 -11.74 22.48 -29.14
CA MET A 1 -11.67 23.09 -27.81
C MET A 1 -10.54 24.11 -27.80
N PRO A 2 -10.67 25.26 -27.11
CA PRO A 2 -9.61 26.26 -27.02
C PRO A 2 -8.37 25.66 -26.34
N ALA A 3 -7.18 26.12 -26.73
CA ALA A 3 -5.94 25.72 -26.07
C ALA A 3 -5.97 26.16 -24.59
N PRO A 4 -5.37 25.40 -23.66
CA PRO A 4 -5.31 25.80 -22.26
C PRO A 4 -4.61 27.16 -22.15
N ASP A 5 -5.15 28.02 -21.28
CA ASP A 5 -4.57 29.32 -20.94
C ASP A 5 -3.09 29.12 -20.62
N THR A 6 -2.23 29.90 -21.29
CA THR A 6 -0.77 29.83 -21.11
C THR A 6 -0.40 29.92 -19.63
N THR A 7 -1.19 30.66 -18.86
CA THR A 7 -1.00 30.85 -17.42
C THR A 7 -1.19 29.55 -16.62
N ILE A 8 -2.20 28.74 -16.95
CA ILE A 8 -2.45 27.45 -16.28
C ILE A 8 -1.36 26.44 -16.66
N ARG A 9 -0.93 26.44 -17.93
CA ARG A 9 0.15 25.55 -18.39
C ARG A 9 1.46 25.84 -17.65
N ASP A 10 1.80 27.11 -17.49
CA ASP A 10 3.01 27.53 -16.76
C ASP A 10 2.91 27.15 -15.27
N ALA A 11 1.73 27.30 -14.67
CA ALA A 11 1.48 26.86 -13.30
C ALA A 11 1.66 25.34 -13.13
N ILE A 12 1.15 24.53 -14.07
CA ILE A 12 1.33 23.06 -14.06
C ILE A 12 2.81 22.69 -14.21
N ALA A 13 3.55 23.35 -15.10
CA ALA A 13 4.99 23.14 -15.24
C ALA A 13 5.76 23.49 -13.94
N GLN A 14 5.32 24.52 -13.22
CA GLN A 14 5.88 24.88 -11.92
C GLN A 14 5.58 23.82 -10.85
N ILE A 15 4.36 23.25 -10.84
CA ILE A 15 4.00 22.13 -9.96
C ILE A 15 4.93 20.95 -10.22
N GLU A 16 5.09 20.54 -11.48
CA GLU A 16 5.96 19.43 -11.86
C GLU A 16 7.43 19.67 -11.45
N SER A 17 7.96 20.86 -11.73
CA SER A 17 9.33 21.24 -11.34
C SER A 17 9.51 21.22 -9.82
N THR A 18 8.51 21.67 -9.07
CA THR A 18 8.55 21.69 -7.60
C THR A 18 8.56 20.28 -7.05
N LEU A 19 7.71 19.39 -7.57
CA LEU A 19 7.66 17.98 -7.17
C LEU A 19 8.97 17.26 -7.47
N ARG A 20 9.56 17.48 -8.65
CA ARG A 20 10.86 16.90 -9.02
C ARG A 20 11.98 17.34 -8.08
N LEU A 21 12.04 18.63 -7.75
CA LEU A 21 13.02 19.16 -6.81
C LEU A 21 12.82 18.55 -5.42
N ALA A 22 11.59 18.59 -4.89
CA ALA A 22 11.26 18.06 -3.59
C ALA A 22 11.56 16.56 -3.48
N ALA A 23 11.21 15.75 -4.48
CA ALA A 23 11.51 14.32 -4.50
C ALA A 23 13.03 14.05 -4.44
N SER A 24 13.83 14.84 -5.17
CA SER A 24 15.29 14.71 -5.14
C SER A 24 15.91 15.03 -3.77
N GLU A 25 15.27 15.90 -2.98
CA GLU A 25 15.69 16.27 -1.62
C GLU A 25 15.13 15.33 -0.54
N ALA A 26 14.00 14.66 -0.83
CA ALA A 26 13.21 13.91 0.14
C ALA A 26 13.58 12.43 0.26
N ALA A 27 14.48 11.92 -0.59
CA ALA A 27 14.86 10.50 -0.69
C ALA A 27 15.30 9.83 0.65
N THR A 28 15.55 10.60 1.71
CA THR A 28 15.90 10.06 3.05
C THR A 28 14.99 10.51 4.20
N SER A 29 13.94 11.30 3.96
CA SER A 29 13.19 11.98 5.04
C SER A 29 11.66 11.82 4.98
N LEU A 30 11.11 11.15 3.97
CA LEU A 30 9.67 10.94 3.88
C LEU A 30 9.19 10.00 5.00
N PRO A 31 8.11 10.36 5.73
CA PRO A 31 7.53 9.52 6.79
C PRO A 31 6.63 8.42 6.20
N MET A 32 7.03 7.85 5.08
CA MET A 32 6.27 6.87 4.30
C MET A 32 7.25 5.87 3.70
N THR A 33 6.91 4.59 3.75
CA THR A 33 7.73 3.50 3.21
C THR A 33 7.15 2.87 1.95
N ARG A 34 5.89 3.20 1.61
CA ARG A 34 5.19 2.73 0.40
C ARG A 34 3.96 3.58 0.08
N VAL A 35 3.48 3.50 -1.16
CA VAL A 35 2.18 4.01 -1.64
C VAL A 35 1.36 2.85 -2.20
N LEU A 36 0.11 2.73 -1.76
CA LEU A 36 -0.84 1.67 -2.11
C LEU A 36 -2.26 2.17 -2.43
N ASN A 37 -2.59 3.39 -2.06
CA ASN A 37 -3.91 3.96 -2.30
C ASN A 37 -3.86 5.48 -2.46
N GLU A 38 -4.99 6.04 -2.87
CA GLU A 38 -5.17 7.47 -3.14
C GLU A 38 -4.83 8.37 -1.93
N TRP A 39 -5.23 8.01 -0.71
CA TRP A 39 -4.93 8.83 0.47
C TRP A 39 -3.43 8.94 0.76
N GLU A 40 -2.65 7.92 0.40
CA GLU A 40 -1.19 7.97 0.49
C GLU A 40 -0.60 8.87 -0.60
N VAL A 41 -1.22 8.94 -1.79
CA VAL A 41 -0.89 9.94 -2.83
C VAL A 41 -1.15 11.36 -2.30
N VAL A 42 -2.31 11.61 -1.70
CA VAL A 42 -2.66 12.91 -1.08
C VAL A 42 -1.64 13.29 -0.01
N PHE A 43 -1.31 12.35 0.88
CA PHE A 43 -0.33 12.58 1.95
C PHE A 43 1.06 12.88 1.39
N LEU A 44 1.51 12.09 0.41
CA LEU A 44 2.81 12.26 -0.25
C LEU A 44 2.91 13.61 -0.96
N LEU A 45 1.85 14.01 -1.67
CA LEU A 45 1.75 15.33 -2.31
C LEU A 45 1.91 16.45 -1.27
N GLY A 46 1.20 16.38 -0.15
CA GLY A 46 1.32 17.34 0.94
C GLY A 46 2.73 17.38 1.56
N ALA A 47 3.38 16.22 1.69
CA ALA A 47 4.75 16.12 2.20
C ALA A 47 5.78 16.77 1.24
N LEU A 48 5.65 16.51 -0.07
CA LEU A 48 6.56 17.03 -1.10
C LEU A 48 6.41 18.55 -1.31
N LEU A 49 5.18 19.07 -1.25
CA LEU A 49 4.93 20.49 -1.47
C LEU A 49 5.20 21.38 -0.25
N ARG A 50 5.58 20.76 0.89
CA ARG A 50 5.78 21.46 2.16
C ARG A 50 6.88 22.53 2.04
N GLY A 51 6.50 23.78 2.28
CA GLY A 51 7.43 24.92 2.25
C GLY A 51 7.77 25.42 0.85
N SER A 52 7.13 24.89 -0.19
CA SER A 52 7.28 25.36 -1.57
C SER A 52 6.35 26.55 -1.88
N SER A 53 6.46 27.07 -3.11
CA SER A 53 5.52 28.05 -3.67
C SER A 53 4.18 27.43 -4.12
N VAL A 54 4.05 26.11 -4.05
CA VAL A 54 2.81 25.39 -4.38
C VAL A 54 2.16 24.93 -3.07
N ARG A 55 0.87 25.20 -2.91
CA ARG A 55 0.15 24.92 -1.67
C ARG A 55 -1.19 24.25 -1.97
N LEU A 56 -1.66 23.42 -1.06
CA LEU A 56 -3.05 22.98 -1.07
C LEU A 56 -3.93 24.15 -0.63
N TYR A 57 -4.77 24.67 -1.53
CA TYR A 57 -5.75 25.71 -1.23
C TYR A 57 -6.99 25.09 -0.58
N GLU A 58 -7.52 24.06 -1.22
CA GLU A 58 -8.73 23.35 -0.82
C GLU A 58 -8.59 21.88 -1.20
N GLY A 59 -9.03 20.99 -0.32
CA GLY A 59 -9.21 19.56 -0.59
C GLY A 59 -10.68 19.21 -0.39
N SER A 60 -11.17 18.25 -1.15
CA SER A 60 -12.60 17.96 -1.27
C SER A 60 -12.84 16.45 -1.34
N ASP A 61 -14.00 16.00 -0.89
CA ASP A 61 -14.53 14.66 -1.12
C ASP A 61 -15.46 14.60 -2.35
N ILE A 62 -15.60 15.74 -3.04
CA ILE A 62 -16.33 15.90 -4.29
C ILE A 62 -15.43 16.51 -5.36
N PHE A 63 -15.70 16.20 -6.62
CA PHE A 63 -14.93 16.63 -7.79
C PHE A 63 -14.81 18.18 -7.89
N PRO A 64 -13.61 18.75 -8.13
CA PRO A 64 -12.28 18.09 -8.16
C PRO A 64 -11.74 17.79 -6.76
N ASP A 65 -10.89 16.76 -6.62
CA ASP A 65 -10.34 16.34 -5.32
C ASP A 65 -9.54 17.44 -4.60
N ALA A 66 -8.82 18.27 -5.38
CA ALA A 66 -7.99 19.32 -4.82
C ALA A 66 -7.90 20.57 -5.70
N ILE A 67 -7.71 21.70 -5.05
CA ILE A 67 -7.28 22.95 -5.69
C ILE A 67 -5.88 23.27 -5.19
N LEU A 68 -4.92 23.31 -6.12
CA LEU A 68 -3.54 23.70 -5.83
C LEU A 68 -3.35 25.18 -6.14
N GLU A 69 -2.80 25.92 -5.18
CA GLU A 69 -2.38 27.31 -5.33
C GLU A 69 -0.92 27.35 -5.77
N VAL A 70 -0.63 27.96 -6.91
CA VAL A 70 0.73 28.27 -7.36
C VAL A 70 1.00 29.76 -7.13
N VAL A 71 1.83 30.06 -6.13
CA VAL A 71 2.14 31.42 -5.70
C VAL A 71 3.31 31.96 -6.51
N GLY A 72 3.03 32.92 -7.39
CA GLY A 72 4.03 33.67 -8.15
C GLY A 72 4.39 35.03 -7.50
N PRO A 73 5.34 35.78 -8.10
CA PRO A 73 5.74 37.09 -7.58
C PRO A 73 4.63 38.15 -7.62
N SER A 74 3.70 38.04 -8.57
CA SER A 74 2.67 39.05 -8.85
C SER A 74 1.25 38.51 -8.93
N SER A 75 1.08 37.20 -8.94
CA SER A 75 -0.23 36.55 -9.08
C SER A 75 -0.23 35.17 -8.45
N THR A 76 -1.40 34.78 -7.98
CA THR A 76 -1.73 33.40 -7.58
C THR A 76 -2.55 32.76 -8.70
N ILE A 77 -2.19 31.54 -9.08
CA ILE A 77 -2.96 30.72 -10.02
C ILE A 77 -3.52 29.51 -9.29
N LEU A 78 -4.80 29.21 -9.51
CA LEU A 78 -5.46 28.03 -8.96
C LEU A 78 -5.53 26.95 -10.04
N VAL A 79 -5.08 25.74 -9.69
CA VAL A 79 -5.07 24.57 -10.57
C VAL A 79 -5.99 23.51 -9.98
N ARG A 80 -7.10 23.21 -10.67
CA ARG A 80 -8.04 22.16 -10.27
C ARG A 80 -7.42 20.81 -10.60
N THR A 81 -7.25 19.98 -9.59
CA THR A 81 -6.44 18.77 -9.65
C THR A 81 -7.24 17.58 -9.20
N GLU A 82 -7.23 16.53 -10.00
CA GLU A 82 -7.74 15.23 -9.61
C GLU A 82 -6.59 14.34 -9.10
N LEU A 83 -6.86 13.55 -8.06
CA LEU A 83 -5.91 12.71 -7.35
C LEU A 83 -6.37 11.24 -7.38
N GLU A 84 -5.49 10.32 -7.74
CA GLU A 84 -5.85 8.89 -7.75
C GLU A 84 -4.61 8.02 -7.58
N TYR A 85 -4.81 6.77 -7.17
CA TYR A 85 -3.73 5.80 -7.15
C TYR A 85 -3.28 5.44 -8.59
N ARG A 86 -4.20 5.09 -9.50
CA ARG A 86 -3.90 4.79 -10.91
C ARG A 86 -4.69 5.67 -11.86
N ALA A 87 -4.05 6.14 -12.93
CA ALA A 87 -4.75 6.88 -13.98
C ALA A 87 -5.91 6.09 -14.62
N SER A 88 -5.84 4.76 -14.68
CA SER A 88 -6.95 3.91 -15.16
C SER A 88 -8.20 3.89 -14.29
N ARG A 89 -8.11 4.35 -13.04
CA ARG A 89 -9.23 4.33 -12.07
C ARG A 89 -10.14 5.54 -12.16
N PHE A 90 -9.77 6.58 -12.92
CA PHE A 90 -10.66 7.67 -13.28
C PHE A 90 -11.84 7.15 -14.09
N ASN A 91 -12.94 6.85 -13.39
CA ASN A 91 -14.16 6.24 -13.93
C ASN A 91 -15.30 7.24 -14.12
N HIS A 92 -15.04 8.53 -13.91
CA HIS A 92 -15.98 9.63 -14.02
C HIS A 92 -15.44 10.73 -14.94
N ASP A 93 -16.27 11.73 -15.24
CA ASP A 93 -15.91 12.82 -16.13
C ASP A 93 -14.94 13.79 -15.44
N ILE A 94 -13.70 13.82 -15.89
CA ILE A 94 -12.65 14.77 -15.47
C ILE A 94 -12.83 16.18 -16.07
N ALA A 95 -13.94 16.43 -16.76
CA ALA A 95 -14.27 17.75 -17.29
C ALA A 95 -14.38 18.77 -16.15
N GLY A 96 -13.41 19.68 -16.08
CA GLY A 96 -13.32 20.67 -15.00
C GLY A 96 -12.03 20.59 -14.21
N CYS A 97 -11.20 19.57 -14.43
CA CYS A 97 -9.83 19.56 -13.94
C CYS A 97 -8.88 20.22 -14.96
N ASP A 98 -7.80 20.78 -14.43
CA ASP A 98 -6.69 21.34 -15.19
C ASP A 98 -5.49 20.39 -15.21
N LEU A 99 -5.39 19.53 -14.18
CA LEU A 99 -4.29 18.61 -13.92
C LEU A 99 -4.79 17.29 -13.31
N VAL A 100 -4.09 16.20 -13.59
CA VAL A 100 -4.21 14.94 -12.86
C VAL A 100 -2.87 14.64 -12.19
N ILE A 101 -2.89 14.29 -10.91
CA ILE A 101 -1.72 13.74 -10.20
C ILE A 101 -2.09 12.34 -9.73
N CYS A 102 -1.28 11.35 -10.06
CA CYS A 102 -1.52 9.98 -9.61
C CYS A 102 -0.25 9.32 -9.09
N TRP A 103 -0.40 8.18 -8.42
CA TRP A 103 0.78 7.33 -8.16
C TRP A 103 1.33 6.79 -9.47
N ARG A 104 0.49 6.14 -10.28
CA ARG A 104 0.87 5.51 -11.56
C ARG A 104 0.07 5.98 -12.76
N ASP A 105 0.79 6.27 -13.84
CA ASP A 105 0.20 6.42 -15.17
C ASP A 105 0.26 5.09 -15.93
N ASP A 106 -0.87 4.37 -15.99
CA ASP A 106 -1.02 3.08 -16.65
C ASP A 106 -1.86 3.14 -17.94
N ILE A 107 -2.24 4.34 -18.38
CA ILE A 107 -3.04 4.58 -19.60
C ILE A 107 -2.33 5.51 -20.60
N GLY A 108 -1.28 6.21 -20.16
CA GLY A 108 -0.43 7.10 -20.96
C GLY A 108 -1.08 8.43 -21.36
N ARG A 109 -2.41 8.50 -21.40
CA ARG A 109 -3.17 9.74 -21.61
C ARG A 109 -4.58 9.63 -21.04
N LEU A 110 -5.03 10.70 -20.40
CA LEU A 110 -6.41 10.85 -19.92
C LEU A 110 -7.02 12.09 -20.58
N GLY A 111 -7.65 11.88 -21.74
CA GLY A 111 -8.19 12.98 -22.56
C GLY A 111 -7.10 13.96 -23.01
N HIS A 112 -7.23 15.22 -22.59
CA HIS A 112 -6.26 16.30 -22.85
C HIS A 112 -5.54 16.79 -21.59
N LEU A 113 -5.84 16.22 -20.43
CA LEU A 113 -5.27 16.68 -19.18
C LEU A 113 -3.82 16.19 -19.04
N PRO A 114 -2.89 17.04 -18.60
CA PRO A 114 -1.57 16.60 -18.20
C PRO A 114 -1.69 15.68 -16.97
N ILE A 115 -0.85 14.64 -16.94
CA ILE A 115 -0.74 13.70 -15.84
C ILE A 115 0.66 13.83 -15.24
N ILE A 116 0.75 13.96 -13.93
CA ILE A 116 1.99 13.83 -13.17
C ILE A 116 1.93 12.52 -12.38
N ALA A 117 2.73 11.54 -12.77
CA ALA A 117 2.90 10.29 -12.03
C ALA A 117 3.99 10.46 -10.96
N LEU A 118 3.63 10.33 -9.69
CA LEU A 118 4.59 10.43 -8.57
C LEU A 118 5.53 9.22 -8.50
N TYR A 119 5.13 8.05 -9.01
CA TYR A 119 5.98 6.86 -9.11
C TYR A 119 7.29 7.14 -9.87
N ASP A 120 7.24 7.95 -10.93
CA ASP A 120 8.44 8.29 -11.72
C ASP A 120 9.46 9.12 -10.92
N LEU A 121 9.01 9.75 -9.82
CA LEU A 121 9.84 10.60 -8.97
C LEU A 121 10.40 9.85 -7.76
N LEU A 122 9.65 8.88 -7.23
CA LEU A 122 9.95 8.16 -5.99
C LEU A 122 9.69 6.64 -6.14
N PRO A 123 10.29 5.96 -7.14
CA PRO A 123 9.99 4.56 -7.43
C PRO A 123 10.30 3.60 -6.26
N GLU A 124 11.13 4.02 -5.30
CA GLU A 124 11.44 3.28 -4.08
C GLU A 124 10.27 3.16 -3.10
N LEU A 125 9.26 4.03 -3.20
CA LEU A 125 8.02 3.96 -2.41
C LEU A 125 6.97 3.08 -3.08
N ASP A 126 7.33 2.35 -4.12
CA ASP A 126 6.37 1.52 -4.82
C ASP A 126 5.98 0.27 -4.05
N GLY A 127 4.75 0.31 -3.54
CA GLY A 127 4.10 -0.85 -2.95
C GLY A 127 3.55 -1.83 -3.99
N GLU A 128 3.60 -1.56 -5.30
CA GLU A 128 2.99 -2.43 -6.32
C GLU A 128 3.93 -3.46 -6.92
N SER A 129 5.25 -3.26 -6.83
CA SER A 129 6.21 -4.37 -6.99
C SER A 129 5.88 -5.54 -6.04
N ASP A 130 5.11 -5.26 -4.98
CA ASP A 130 4.31 -6.24 -4.26
C ASP A 130 3.02 -6.52 -5.01
N ALA A 131 3.06 -7.40 -6.01
CA ALA A 131 1.93 -7.82 -6.85
C ALA A 131 0.70 -8.28 -6.04
N LEU A 132 -0.04 -7.34 -5.45
CA LEU A 132 -1.18 -7.53 -4.57
C LEU A 132 -2.44 -7.10 -5.32
N GLN A 133 -3.00 -8.02 -6.11
CA GLN A 133 -4.34 -7.89 -6.68
C GLN A 133 -5.46 -7.95 -5.63
N ILE A 134 -5.17 -7.68 -4.35
CA ILE A 134 -6.20 -7.62 -3.33
C ILE A 134 -6.86 -6.25 -3.44
N VAL A 135 -8.09 -6.21 -3.94
CA VAL A 135 -8.89 -4.98 -3.93
C VAL A 135 -9.21 -4.63 -2.48
N HIS A 136 -8.44 -3.69 -1.92
CA HIS A 136 -8.54 -3.31 -0.51
C HIS A 136 -9.77 -2.42 -0.21
N GLU A 137 -10.37 -1.82 -1.23
CA GLU A 137 -11.51 -0.91 -1.10
C GLU A 137 -12.79 -1.62 -0.60
N GLU A 138 -12.95 -2.89 -0.97
CA GLU A 138 -14.09 -3.72 -0.54
C GLU A 138 -13.87 -4.41 0.82
N MET A 139 -12.66 -4.28 1.39
CA MET A 139 -12.34 -4.88 2.68
C MET A 139 -12.94 -4.07 3.83
N ASP A 140 -13.40 -4.76 4.86
CA ASP A 140 -13.68 -4.13 6.16
C ASP A 140 -12.46 -3.29 6.61
N PRO A 141 -12.65 -2.01 7.02
CA PRO A 141 -11.53 -1.12 7.34
C PRO A 141 -10.60 -1.64 8.42
N VAL A 142 -11.13 -2.38 9.42
CA VAL A 142 -10.31 -2.96 10.49
C VAL A 142 -9.51 -4.13 9.94
N LEU A 143 -10.10 -5.01 9.12
CA LEU A 143 -9.38 -6.10 8.48
C LEU A 143 -8.31 -5.60 7.50
N ARG A 144 -8.58 -4.50 6.78
CA ARG A 144 -7.58 -3.82 5.95
C ARG A 144 -6.41 -3.33 6.82
N SER A 145 -6.69 -2.71 7.96
CA SER A 145 -5.65 -2.27 8.90
C SER A 145 -4.81 -3.44 9.44
N ILE A 146 -5.46 -4.55 9.82
CA ILE A 146 -4.77 -5.79 10.24
C ILE A 146 -3.87 -6.31 9.12
N PHE A 147 -4.40 -6.42 7.90
CA PHE A 147 -3.65 -6.88 6.73
C PHE A 147 -2.39 -6.05 6.50
N MET A 148 -2.54 -4.73 6.48
CA MET A 148 -1.47 -3.77 6.21
C MET A 148 -0.39 -3.84 7.29
N THR A 149 -0.79 -3.94 8.55
CA THR A 149 0.12 -4.10 9.69
C THR A 149 0.95 -5.39 9.60
N ILE A 150 0.33 -6.51 9.21
CA ILE A 150 1.08 -7.77 9.04
C ILE A 150 2.03 -7.66 7.84
N GLN A 151 1.58 -7.10 6.72
CA GLN A 151 2.42 -6.93 5.54
C GLN A 151 3.65 -6.05 5.86
N GLU A 152 3.47 -4.91 6.53
CA GLU A 152 4.58 -4.04 6.96
C GLU A 152 5.56 -4.79 7.87
N TRP A 153 5.04 -5.60 8.80
CA TRP A 153 5.87 -6.44 9.67
C TRP A 153 6.68 -7.48 8.91
N LEU A 154 6.12 -8.06 7.83
CA LEU A 154 6.82 -9.00 6.94
C LEU A 154 7.86 -8.28 6.07
N HIS A 155 7.52 -7.11 5.53
CA HIS A 155 8.42 -6.27 4.73
C HIS A 155 9.63 -5.79 5.51
N ALA A 156 9.43 -5.36 6.76
CA ALA A 156 10.52 -4.98 7.65
C ALA A 156 11.54 -6.12 7.86
N ARG A 157 11.12 -7.38 7.64
CA ARG A 157 11.95 -8.60 7.70
C ARG A 157 12.49 -9.05 6.35
N LYS A 158 12.33 -8.23 5.32
CA LYS A 158 12.79 -8.53 3.95
C LYS A 158 12.11 -9.75 3.33
N PHE A 159 10.93 -10.14 3.81
CA PHE A 159 10.12 -11.12 3.11
C PHE A 159 9.47 -10.48 1.89
N VAL A 160 9.60 -11.14 0.75
CA VAL A 160 9.14 -10.62 -0.54
C VAL A 160 7.82 -11.31 -0.89
N PRO A 161 6.75 -10.55 -1.20
CA PRO A 161 5.52 -11.12 -1.73
C PRO A 161 5.78 -11.68 -3.14
N LYS A 162 5.33 -12.91 -3.38
CA LYS A 162 5.64 -13.67 -4.61
C LYS A 162 4.45 -13.80 -5.57
N GLY A 163 3.29 -13.30 -5.19
CA GLY A 163 2.12 -13.25 -6.05
C GLY A 163 0.81 -13.30 -5.29
N THR A 164 -0.24 -12.91 -6.01
CA THR A 164 -1.62 -13.08 -5.58
C THR A 164 -2.33 -14.22 -6.28
N GLY A 165 -3.09 -14.98 -5.51
CA GLY A 165 -4.16 -15.83 -6.03
C GLY A 165 -5.49 -15.23 -5.63
N SER A 166 -6.38 -15.01 -6.59
CA SER A 166 -7.77 -14.67 -6.30
C SER A 166 -8.69 -15.81 -6.75
N THR A 167 -9.63 -16.17 -5.89
CA THR A 167 -10.84 -16.89 -6.29
C THR A 167 -12.00 -15.90 -6.23
N THR A 168 -13.19 -16.32 -6.64
CA THR A 168 -14.42 -15.52 -6.44
C THR A 168 -14.69 -15.17 -4.97
N THR A 169 -14.04 -15.86 -4.03
CA THR A 169 -14.33 -15.75 -2.59
C THR A 169 -13.12 -15.36 -1.74
N THR A 170 -11.91 -15.38 -2.30
CA THR A 170 -10.68 -15.15 -1.54
C THR A 170 -9.63 -14.40 -2.31
N SER A 171 -8.89 -13.56 -1.60
CA SER A 171 -7.72 -12.85 -2.11
C SER A 171 -6.50 -13.25 -1.27
N THR A 172 -5.50 -13.88 -1.88
CA THR A 172 -4.34 -14.46 -1.18
C THR A 172 -3.05 -13.76 -1.58
N VAL A 173 -2.21 -13.41 -0.62
CA VAL A 173 -0.80 -13.04 -0.81
C VAL A 173 0.09 -14.11 -0.24
N THR A 174 1.11 -14.56 -0.98
CA THR A 174 2.13 -15.46 -0.45
C THR A 174 3.47 -14.74 -0.31
N PHE A 175 4.15 -14.94 0.80
CA PHE A 175 5.46 -14.37 1.11
C PHE A 175 6.53 -15.46 1.12
N ASN A 176 7.62 -15.18 0.45
CA ASN A 176 8.74 -16.10 0.33
C ASN A 176 9.93 -15.68 1.20
N ALA A 177 10.73 -16.69 1.54
CA ALA A 177 12.01 -16.59 2.21
C ALA A 177 13.06 -17.40 1.43
N HIS A 178 14.28 -16.90 1.34
CA HIS A 178 15.42 -17.70 0.88
C HIS A 178 15.97 -18.52 2.04
N ILE A 179 15.79 -19.84 1.97
CA ILE A 179 16.23 -20.77 3.00
C ILE A 179 17.18 -21.77 2.34
N SER A 180 18.46 -21.75 2.74
CA SER A 180 19.49 -22.62 2.15
C SER A 180 19.61 -22.45 0.63
N GLY A 181 19.62 -21.19 0.17
CA GLY A 181 19.74 -20.84 -1.25
C GLY A 181 18.53 -21.19 -2.12
N LYS A 182 17.37 -21.52 -1.53
CA LYS A 182 16.12 -21.79 -2.26
C LYS A 182 14.99 -20.89 -1.76
N ALA A 183 14.27 -20.26 -2.68
CA ALA A 183 13.05 -19.54 -2.36
C ALA A 183 11.94 -20.53 -1.94
N GLN A 184 11.47 -20.42 -0.70
CA GLN A 184 10.38 -21.23 -0.13
C GLN A 184 9.23 -20.31 0.28
N SER A 185 8.00 -20.76 0.10
CA SER A 185 6.82 -20.08 0.65
C SER A 185 6.84 -20.20 2.17
N LEU A 186 6.91 -19.09 2.88
CA LEU A 186 7.00 -19.05 4.34
C LEU A 186 5.61 -18.90 4.97
N CYS A 187 4.85 -17.93 4.48
CA CYS A 187 3.53 -17.61 4.99
C CYS A 187 2.63 -17.02 3.90
N SER A 188 1.33 -16.95 4.17
CA SER A 188 0.37 -16.28 3.29
C SER A 188 -0.71 -15.54 4.07
N LEU A 189 -1.20 -14.42 3.54
CA LEU A 189 -2.36 -13.69 4.03
C LEU A 189 -3.53 -13.91 3.07
N GLN A 190 -4.66 -14.40 3.56
CA GLN A 190 -5.86 -14.63 2.75
C GLN A 190 -7.05 -13.87 3.30
N TYR A 191 -7.67 -13.02 2.50
CA TYR A 191 -8.90 -12.36 2.87
C TYR A 191 -10.11 -13.13 2.34
N TYR A 192 -11.11 -13.38 3.20
CA TYR A 192 -12.35 -14.06 2.86
C TYR A 192 -13.53 -13.08 2.93
N ASN A 193 -13.84 -12.42 1.81
CA ASN A 193 -14.84 -11.33 1.74
C ASN A 193 -16.19 -11.73 2.36
N HIS A 194 -16.72 -12.91 2.00
CA HIS A 194 -18.04 -13.36 2.46
C HIS A 194 -18.12 -13.72 3.94
N ASN A 195 -16.99 -14.06 4.56
CA ASN A 195 -16.96 -14.54 5.94
C ASN A 195 -16.40 -13.50 6.91
N GLY A 196 -15.88 -12.37 6.40
CA GLY A 196 -15.42 -11.25 7.21
C GLY A 196 -14.22 -11.57 8.10
N TYR A 197 -13.23 -12.31 7.59
CA TYR A 197 -11.99 -12.58 8.31
C TYR A 197 -10.76 -12.63 7.39
N LEU A 198 -9.60 -12.45 8.01
CA LEU A 198 -8.29 -12.60 7.40
C LEU A 198 -7.62 -13.86 7.96
N GLN A 199 -7.09 -14.72 7.09
CA GLN A 199 -6.34 -15.90 7.47
C GLN A 199 -4.85 -15.67 7.28
N PHE A 200 -4.09 -15.69 8.37
CA PHE A 200 -2.63 -15.65 8.34
C PHE A 200 -2.08 -17.07 8.49
N LYS A 201 -1.58 -17.63 7.38
CA LYS A 201 -1.05 -19.00 7.30
C LYS A 201 0.45 -19.03 7.38
N TRP A 202 0.99 -20.05 8.03
CA TRP A 202 2.42 -20.37 8.05
C TRP A 202 2.65 -21.82 7.62
N TYR A 203 3.58 -22.03 6.69
CA TYR A 203 3.86 -23.35 6.14
C TYR A 203 4.83 -24.12 7.04
N LYS A 204 4.40 -25.28 7.54
CA LYS A 204 5.19 -26.12 8.46
C LYS A 204 6.52 -26.55 7.86
N ALA A 205 6.54 -26.86 6.57
CA ALA A 205 7.76 -27.24 5.86
C ALA A 205 8.83 -26.13 5.92
N ALA A 206 8.44 -24.86 5.71
CA ALA A 206 9.36 -23.74 5.81
C ALA A 206 9.86 -23.53 7.25
N LEU A 207 8.97 -23.63 8.24
CA LEU A 207 9.34 -23.54 9.66
C LEU A 207 10.31 -24.64 10.10
N ARG A 208 10.16 -25.86 9.58
CA ARG A 208 11.11 -26.97 9.80
C ARG A 208 12.48 -26.67 9.22
N LEU A 209 12.53 -26.16 7.99
CA LEU A 209 13.79 -25.78 7.34
C LEU A 209 14.51 -24.65 8.10
N LEU A 210 13.76 -23.76 8.73
CA LEU A 210 14.28 -22.69 9.60
C LEU A 210 14.62 -23.18 11.02
N GLY A 211 14.30 -24.42 11.38
CA GLY A 211 14.54 -24.95 12.72
C GLY A 211 13.67 -24.33 13.82
N CYS A 212 12.56 -23.67 13.48
CA CYS A 212 11.74 -22.91 14.42
C CYS A 212 10.30 -23.44 14.60
N GLU A 213 9.95 -24.59 14.02
CA GLU A 213 8.59 -25.16 14.09
C GLU A 213 8.09 -25.34 15.54
N GLN A 214 8.91 -25.82 16.46
CA GLN A 214 8.50 -26.05 17.86
C GLN A 214 8.18 -24.74 18.61
N GLU A 215 9.03 -23.72 18.44
CA GLU A 215 8.80 -22.40 19.02
C GLU A 215 7.56 -21.75 18.41
N PHE A 216 7.40 -21.87 17.09
CA PHE A 216 6.20 -21.41 16.40
C PHE A 216 4.94 -22.10 16.93
N GLN A 217 4.96 -23.43 17.09
CA GLN A 217 3.83 -24.19 17.62
C GLN A 217 3.43 -23.71 19.02
N HIS A 218 4.40 -23.38 19.88
CA HIS A 218 4.13 -22.83 21.20
C HIS A 218 3.43 -21.45 21.12
N ILE A 219 3.94 -20.54 20.27
CA ILE A 219 3.32 -19.23 20.02
C ILE A 219 1.90 -19.42 19.46
N HIS A 220 1.74 -20.28 18.46
CA HIS A 220 0.47 -20.57 17.80
C HIS A 220 -0.58 -21.07 18.80
N GLY A 221 -0.27 -22.08 19.62
CA GLY A 221 -1.21 -22.57 20.64
C GLY A 221 -1.59 -21.51 21.68
N GLY A 222 -0.64 -20.66 22.08
CA GLY A 222 -0.88 -19.55 23.01
C GLY A 222 -1.83 -18.48 22.45
N PHE A 223 -1.76 -18.18 21.16
CA PHE A 223 -2.67 -17.24 20.50
C PHE A 223 -3.99 -17.87 20.07
N GLN A 224 -3.98 -19.14 19.67
CA GLN A 224 -5.16 -19.83 19.19
C GLN A 224 -6.27 -19.83 20.25
N SER A 225 -5.94 -20.01 21.54
CA SER A 225 -6.91 -19.96 22.63
C SER A 225 -7.57 -18.59 22.87
N ARG A 226 -7.02 -17.51 22.29
CA ARG A 226 -7.45 -16.13 22.50
C ARG A 226 -8.26 -15.54 21.34
N LEU A 227 -8.14 -16.12 20.14
CA LEU A 227 -8.85 -15.65 18.95
C LEU A 227 -10.32 -16.12 18.97
N LEU A 228 -11.25 -15.27 18.54
CA LEU A 228 -12.69 -15.52 18.66
C LEU A 228 -13.21 -16.65 17.75
N GLN A 229 -12.64 -16.83 16.55
CA GLN A 229 -13.04 -17.87 15.57
C GLN A 229 -12.03 -19.03 15.43
N SER A 230 -11.24 -19.29 16.46
CA SER A 230 -10.00 -20.06 16.35
C SER A 230 -10.12 -21.59 16.20
N ASN A 231 -11.31 -22.18 16.29
CA ASN A 231 -11.39 -23.64 16.46
C ASN A 231 -11.80 -24.41 15.20
N ALA A 232 -12.54 -23.79 14.28
CA ALA A 232 -12.84 -24.42 12.99
C ALA A 232 -11.70 -24.11 12.01
N ASN A 233 -10.76 -25.03 11.83
CA ASN A 233 -9.71 -25.00 10.79
C ASN A 233 -8.41 -24.22 11.09
N ALA A 234 -7.98 -24.10 12.35
CA ALA A 234 -6.74 -23.38 12.70
C ALA A 234 -5.43 -24.13 12.39
N GLU A 235 -5.49 -25.41 12.01
CA GLU A 235 -4.31 -26.19 11.65
C GLU A 235 -4.67 -27.26 10.62
N THR A 236 -3.77 -27.49 9.67
CA THR A 236 -3.81 -28.67 8.78
C THR A 236 -2.52 -29.47 8.93
N GLN A 237 -2.39 -30.58 8.20
CA GLN A 237 -1.13 -31.32 8.16
C GLN A 237 0.07 -30.46 7.72
N ASP A 238 -0.18 -29.43 6.89
CA ASP A 238 0.86 -28.65 6.23
C ASP A 238 0.99 -27.21 6.74
N GLU A 239 -0.02 -26.71 7.46
CA GLU A 239 -0.14 -25.28 7.78
C GLU A 239 -0.58 -25.02 9.22
N TYR A 240 -0.03 -23.98 9.83
CA TYR A 240 -0.63 -23.29 10.96
C TYR A 240 -1.45 -22.10 10.45
N ARG A 241 -2.61 -21.83 11.05
CA ARG A 241 -3.52 -20.76 10.61
C ARG A 241 -4.00 -19.94 11.80
N PHE A 242 -3.95 -18.62 11.63
CA PHE A 242 -4.65 -17.66 12.49
C PHE A 242 -5.82 -17.07 11.69
N ASN A 243 -7.05 -17.26 12.16
CA ASN A 243 -8.23 -16.62 11.58
C ASN A 243 -8.52 -15.35 12.39
N LEU A 244 -8.22 -14.19 11.81
CA LEU A 244 -8.30 -12.88 12.44
C LEU A 244 -9.58 -12.15 11.99
N GLN A 245 -10.38 -11.73 12.96
CA GLN A 245 -11.55 -10.88 12.79
C GLN A 245 -11.26 -9.44 13.23
N PRO A 246 -12.14 -8.47 12.95
CA PRO A 246 -11.97 -7.09 13.44
C PRO A 246 -11.70 -7.01 14.95
N ALA A 247 -12.40 -7.82 15.75
CA ALA A 247 -12.24 -7.85 17.20
C ALA A 247 -10.88 -8.40 17.67
N ASP A 248 -10.15 -9.14 16.83
CA ASP A 248 -8.82 -9.67 17.16
C ASP A 248 -7.70 -8.62 16.94
N ALA A 249 -8.01 -7.44 16.40
CA ALA A 249 -7.04 -6.36 16.17
C ALA A 249 -6.25 -6.00 17.44
N ILE A 250 -6.88 -6.10 18.61
CA ILE A 250 -6.26 -5.82 19.91
C ILE A 250 -5.11 -6.78 20.24
N HIS A 251 -5.11 -7.99 19.67
CA HIS A 251 -4.09 -9.02 19.89
C HIS A 251 -2.98 -9.00 18.84
N LEU A 252 -3.14 -8.21 17.77
CA LEU A 252 -2.25 -8.26 16.61
C LEU A 252 -0.81 -7.90 16.97
N HIS A 253 -0.60 -6.78 17.68
CA HIS A 253 0.76 -6.37 18.06
C HIS A 253 1.43 -7.40 18.97
N GLU A 254 0.69 -8.03 19.88
CA GLU A 254 1.24 -9.08 20.74
C GLU A 254 1.64 -10.32 19.93
N LEU A 255 0.82 -10.71 18.95
CA LEU A 255 1.10 -11.81 18.02
C LEU A 255 2.39 -11.54 17.24
N LEU A 256 2.46 -10.37 16.59
CA LEU A 256 3.61 -9.96 15.79
C LEU A 256 4.88 -9.84 16.65
N ASN A 257 4.78 -9.33 17.88
CA ASN A 257 5.90 -9.27 18.82
C ASN A 257 6.36 -10.67 19.25
N SER A 258 5.45 -11.62 19.42
CA SER A 258 5.79 -13.01 19.76
C SER A 258 6.48 -13.69 18.58
N LEU A 259 5.95 -13.55 17.36
CA LEU A 259 6.56 -14.04 16.13
C LEU A 259 7.93 -13.39 15.86
N SER A 260 8.14 -12.16 16.32
CA SER A 260 9.43 -11.46 16.18
C SER A 260 10.58 -12.12 16.95
N ARG A 261 10.27 -13.00 17.92
CA ARG A 261 11.27 -13.76 18.68
C ARG A 261 11.84 -14.93 17.89
N LEU A 262 11.11 -15.39 16.87
CA LEU A 262 11.60 -16.40 15.94
C LEU A 262 12.83 -15.85 15.22
N GLN A 263 13.96 -16.51 15.41
CA GLN A 263 15.19 -16.20 14.69
C GLN A 263 15.06 -16.71 13.26
N LEU A 264 14.31 -15.97 12.42
CA LEU A 264 14.17 -16.26 11.00
C LEU A 264 15.44 -15.81 10.29
N THR A 265 16.48 -16.66 10.30
CA THR A 265 17.69 -16.42 9.50
C THR A 265 17.34 -16.68 8.03
N VAL A 266 17.14 -15.60 7.29
CA VAL A 266 16.92 -15.63 5.84
C VAL A 266 18.22 -15.28 5.14
N ASP A 267 18.56 -16.03 4.08
CA ASP A 267 19.71 -15.70 3.25
C ASP A 267 19.46 -14.33 2.59
N PRO A 268 20.44 -13.40 2.54
CA PRO A 268 20.31 -12.18 1.77
C PRO A 268 20.14 -12.56 0.29
N ASN A 269 19.15 -11.94 -0.36
CA ASN A 269 18.85 -12.11 -1.79
C ASN A 269 20.07 -11.83 -2.68
#